data_AF-A0A1N5UX49-F1
#
_entry.id   AF-A0A1N5UX49-F1
#
_cell.length_a   1.000
_cell.length_b   1.000
_cell.length_c   1.000
_cell.angle_alpha   90.00
_cell.angle_beta   90.00
_cell.angle_gamma   90.00
#
_symmetry.space_group_name_H-M   'P 1'
#
loop_
_entity.id
_entity.type
_entity.pdbx_description
1 polymer ?
#
loop_
_entity_poly.entity_id
_entity_poly.type
_entity_poly.pdbx_seq_one_letter_code
_entity_poly.pdbx_strand_id
1 'polypeptide(L)'
;MDIDIGLSRIRRRINGATRVLALDLETLVKEGFLRNESIVAVSVGTLQGKYDVIMADPSNYNEYDLLFQLQDFVDSYQPEVIIGYNHVSYDITLINTKLVSLPYSKQLFALKFFFGTSYLLDMMYACALDMRVKTGDYNIRSLRKIVNSELYNELDLMRVKENIQIDGMNPAEAVEFLWKNDSKKLREYSLGDVHDVIELYKSIFKY
;
A
#
# COMPACT_ATOMS: atom_id res chain seq x y z
N MET A 1 5.51 12.44 -31.15
CA MET A 1 5.89 11.65 -29.97
C MET A 1 5.66 12.56 -28.78
N ASP A 2 4.43 12.56 -28.25
CA ASP A 2 4.08 13.46 -27.16
C ASP A 2 4.79 12.97 -25.89
N ILE A 3 5.68 13.81 -25.38
CA ILE A 3 6.28 13.61 -24.06
C ILE A 3 5.11 13.63 -23.07
N ASP A 4 4.83 12.50 -22.42
CA ASP A 4 3.83 12.50 -21.36
C ASP A 4 4.32 13.39 -20.21
N ILE A 5 3.75 14.59 -20.17
CA ILE A 5 4.06 15.63 -19.19
C ILE A 5 3.80 15.09 -17.76
N GLY A 6 2.89 14.14 -17.59
CA GLY A 6 2.59 13.51 -16.30
C GLY A 6 3.76 12.70 -15.75
N LEU A 7 4.11 11.59 -16.41
CA LEU A 7 5.19 10.70 -15.96
C LEU A 7 6.55 11.40 -15.92
N SER A 8 6.85 12.29 -16.87
CA SER A 8 8.12 13.04 -16.87
C SER A 8 8.25 14.00 -15.68
N ARG A 9 7.15 14.58 -15.19
CA ARG A 9 7.16 15.37 -13.95
C ARG A 9 7.40 14.51 -12.72
N ILE A 10 6.76 13.34 -12.64
CA ILE A 10 6.96 12.40 -11.54
C ILE A 10 8.41 11.92 -11.53
N ARG A 11 8.94 11.44 -12.66
CA ARG A 11 10.34 11.01 -12.81
C ARG A 11 11.33 12.03 -12.29
N ARG A 12 11.15 13.32 -12.62
CA ARG A 12 12.03 14.39 -12.11
C ARG A 12 11.98 14.55 -10.60
N ARG A 13 10.83 14.34 -9.95
CA ARG A 13 10.67 14.46 -8.50
C ARG A 13 11.29 13.29 -7.73
N ILE A 14 11.23 12.08 -8.30
CA ILE A 14 11.74 10.86 -7.66
C ILE A 14 13.14 10.47 -8.16
N ASN A 15 13.76 11.29 -9.02
CA ASN A 15 15.03 10.96 -9.64
C ASN A 15 16.14 10.77 -8.58
N GLY A 16 16.79 9.61 -8.59
CA GLY A 16 17.83 9.27 -7.63
C GLY A 16 17.31 8.86 -6.25
N ALA A 17 15.99 8.70 -6.07
CA ALA A 17 15.44 8.11 -4.86
C ALA A 17 15.93 6.67 -4.73
N THR A 18 16.50 6.34 -3.58
CA THR A 18 16.99 5.00 -3.27
C THR A 18 16.12 4.34 -2.21
N ARG A 19 15.42 5.11 -1.38
CA ARG A 19 14.59 4.61 -0.29
C ARG A 19 13.11 4.75 -0.63
N VAL A 20 12.59 3.81 -1.41
CA VAL A 20 11.17 3.73 -1.78
C VAL A 20 10.49 2.69 -0.90
N LEU A 21 9.39 3.08 -0.26
CA LEU A 21 8.58 2.23 0.61
C LEU A 21 7.19 2.04 -0.01
N ALA A 22 6.79 0.80 -0.30
CA ALA A 22 5.42 0.43 -0.55
C ALA A 22 4.68 0.14 0.76
N LEU A 23 3.43 0.57 0.87
CA LEU A 23 2.57 0.37 2.03
C LEU A 23 1.13 0.05 1.59
N ASP A 24 0.50 -0.89 2.28
CA ASP A 24 -0.91 -1.26 2.14
C ASP A 24 -1.50 -1.72 3.49
N LEU A 25 -2.80 -1.51 3.71
CA LEU A 25 -3.50 -1.84 4.95
C LEU A 25 -4.62 -2.86 4.76
N GLU A 26 -4.74 -3.74 5.75
CA GLU A 26 -5.93 -4.55 5.94
C GLU A 26 -6.72 -4.05 7.15
N THR A 27 -8.03 -3.87 6.96
CA THR A 27 -8.90 -3.26 7.96
C THR A 27 -10.16 -4.08 8.23
N LEU A 28 -10.70 -3.91 9.44
CA LEU A 28 -12.04 -4.35 9.79
C LEU A 28 -13.00 -3.19 9.63
N VAL A 29 -14.01 -3.36 8.78
CA VAL A 29 -15.01 -2.34 8.48
C VAL A 29 -16.28 -2.62 9.29
N LYS A 30 -16.60 -1.75 10.26
CA LYS A 30 -17.79 -1.90 11.11
C LYS A 30 -18.93 -0.94 10.76
N GLU A 31 -18.62 0.31 10.42
CA GLU A 31 -19.61 1.39 10.23
C GLU A 31 -19.50 2.07 8.85
N GLY A 32 -18.80 1.43 7.91
CA GLY A 32 -18.58 1.91 6.55
C GLY A 32 -17.21 2.55 6.34
N PHE A 33 -16.97 2.98 5.10
CA PHE A 33 -15.66 3.41 4.62
C PHE A 33 -15.11 4.63 5.39
N LEU A 34 -13.86 4.53 5.86
CA LEU A 34 -13.15 5.50 6.69
C LEU A 34 -13.90 5.90 7.98
N ARG A 35 -14.78 5.03 8.49
CA ARG A 35 -15.54 5.26 9.71
C ARG A 35 -15.35 4.13 10.70
N ASN A 36 -14.67 4.44 11.80
CA ASN A 36 -14.42 3.51 12.90
C ASN A 36 -13.77 2.18 12.46
N GLU A 37 -12.97 2.24 11.38
CA GLU A 37 -12.23 1.08 10.88
C GLU A 37 -11.06 0.76 11.81
N SER A 38 -10.74 -0.52 11.94
CA SER A 38 -9.64 -1.03 12.76
C SER A 38 -8.57 -1.65 11.87
N ILE A 39 -7.33 -1.17 11.93
CA ILE A 39 -6.21 -1.69 11.16
C ILE A 39 -5.73 -2.99 11.81
N VAL A 40 -5.80 -4.11 11.09
CA VAL A 40 -5.38 -5.42 11.58
C VAL A 40 -4.07 -5.89 10.99
N ALA A 41 -3.69 -5.37 9.82
CA ALA A 41 -2.40 -5.63 9.22
C ALA A 41 -1.89 -4.41 8.44
N VAL A 42 -0.57 -4.24 8.41
CA VAL A 42 0.14 -3.33 7.52
C VAL A 42 1.18 -4.16 6.78
N SER A 43 1.12 -4.19 5.46
CA SER A 43 2.20 -4.72 4.64
C SER A 43 3.13 -3.61 4.20
N VAL A 44 4.41 -3.92 4.15
CA VAL A 44 5.46 -3.01 3.69
C VAL A 44 6.38 -3.72 2.70
N GLY A 45 6.81 -2.99 1.68
CA GLY A 45 7.79 -3.44 0.69
C GLY A 45 8.83 -2.36 0.42
N THR A 46 10.06 -2.74 0.13
CA THR A 46 11.14 -1.78 -0.18
C THR A 46 11.68 -2.02 -1.57
N LEU A 47 12.28 -0.99 -2.17
CA LEU A 47 12.91 -1.12 -3.49
C LEU A 47 14.01 -2.20 -3.51
N GLN A 48 14.67 -2.43 -2.38
CA GLN A 48 15.73 -3.43 -2.19
C GLN A 48 15.19 -4.86 -2.02
N GLY A 49 13.88 -5.07 -2.09
CA GLY A 49 13.28 -6.40 -1.99
C GLY A 49 13.10 -6.92 -0.56
N LYS A 50 13.15 -6.05 0.46
CA LYS A 50 12.69 -6.39 1.81
C LYS A 50 11.17 -6.18 1.89
N TYR A 51 10.44 -7.23 2.26
CA TYR A 51 8.99 -7.22 2.44
C TYR A 51 8.62 -7.78 3.82
N ASP A 52 7.59 -7.23 4.45
CA ASP A 52 7.05 -7.74 5.71
C ASP A 52 5.57 -7.39 5.88
N VAL A 53 4.91 -8.08 6.81
CA VAL A 53 3.55 -7.79 7.27
C VAL A 53 3.56 -7.70 8.78
N ILE A 54 3.19 -6.53 9.29
CA ILE A 54 2.97 -6.27 10.71
C ILE A 54 1.49 -6.54 10.95
N MET A 55 1.17 -7.57 11.74
CA MET A 55 -0.20 -8.02 11.97
C MET A 55 -0.54 -7.99 13.46
N ALA A 56 -1.72 -7.48 13.80
CA ALA A 56 -2.20 -7.49 15.17
C ALA A 56 -2.65 -8.91 15.58
N ASP A 57 -2.43 -9.30 16.83
CA ASP A 57 -2.94 -10.56 17.36
C ASP A 57 -4.47 -10.48 17.53
N PRO A 58 -5.28 -11.37 16.93
CA PRO A 58 -6.73 -11.39 17.13
C PRO A 58 -7.16 -11.65 18.57
N SER A 59 -6.32 -12.31 19.38
CA SER A 59 -6.62 -12.62 20.79
C SER A 59 -6.33 -11.46 21.74
N ASN A 60 -5.41 -10.57 21.34
CA ASN A 60 -4.97 -9.42 22.14
C ASN A 60 -4.80 -8.19 21.23
N TYR A 61 -5.88 -7.82 20.54
CA TYR A 61 -5.84 -6.78 19.54
C TYR A 61 -5.49 -5.42 20.15
N ASN A 62 -4.39 -4.83 19.68
CA ASN A 62 -3.97 -3.48 20.00
C ASN A 62 -3.43 -2.77 18.75
N GLU A 63 -4.25 -1.89 18.16
CA GLU A 63 -3.90 -1.10 16.98
C GLU A 63 -2.65 -0.23 17.20
N TYR A 64 -2.44 0.25 18.43
CA TYR A 64 -1.30 1.10 18.74
C TYR A 64 0.03 0.35 18.58
N ASP A 65 0.12 -0.90 19.01
CA ASP A 65 1.36 -1.68 18.95
C ASP A 65 1.74 -2.01 17.50
N LEU A 66 0.73 -2.18 16.63
CA LEU A 66 0.92 -2.33 15.19
C LEU A 66 1.45 -1.03 14.56
N LEU A 67 0.85 0.13 14.89
CA LEU A 67 1.32 1.42 14.39
C LEU A 67 2.70 1.80 14.95
N PHE A 68 3.01 1.38 16.18
CA PHE A 68 4.32 1.58 16.78
C PHE A 68 5.41 0.77 16.05
N GLN A 69 5.14 -0.49 15.69
CA GLN A 69 6.04 -1.29 14.86
C GLN A 69 6.23 -0.70 13.46
N LEU A 70 5.15 -0.17 12.86
CA LEU A 70 5.26 0.53 11.58
C LEU A 70 6.13 1.79 11.72
N GLN A 71 5.99 2.53 12.83
CA GLN A 71 6.85 3.66 13.12
C GLN A 71 8.32 3.26 13.15
N ASP A 72 8.67 2.22 13.90
CA ASP A 72 10.06 1.77 14.03
C ASP A 72 10.64 1.36 12.66
N PHE A 73 9.84 0.70 11.82
CA PHE A 73 10.24 0.39 10.45
C PHE A 73 10.51 1.66 9.64
N VAL A 74 9.58 2.62 9.67
CA VAL A 74 9.68 3.88 8.91
C VAL A 74 10.84 4.73 9.40
N ASP A 75 11.07 4.82 10.71
CA ASP A 75 12.18 5.57 11.30
C ASP A 75 13.54 4.97 10.94
N SER A 76 13.63 3.64 10.91
CA SER A 76 14.83 2.93 10.49
C SER A 76 15.08 3.05 8.99
N TYR A 77 14.03 3.00 8.15
CA TYR A 77 14.17 2.99 6.70
C TYR A 77 14.28 4.40 6.10
N GLN A 78 13.69 5.40 6.73
CA GLN A 78 13.70 6.81 6.32
C GLN A 78 13.33 7.00 4.83
N PRO A 79 12.08 6.67 4.44
CA PRO A 79 11.66 6.70 3.06
C PRO A 79 11.80 8.11 2.44
N GLU A 80 12.23 8.15 1.18
CA GLU A 80 12.22 9.35 0.33
C GLU A 80 10.93 9.42 -0.48
N VAL A 81 10.43 8.25 -0.87
CA VAL A 81 9.20 8.06 -1.62
C VAL A 81 8.37 7.00 -0.92
N ILE A 82 7.10 7.29 -0.71
CA ILE A 82 6.12 6.30 -0.23
C ILE A 82 5.15 6.04 -1.37
N ILE A 83 4.97 4.76 -1.69
CA ILE A 83 4.08 4.27 -2.73
C ILE A 83 3.05 3.31 -2.13
N GLY A 84 2.02 3.05 -2.90
CA GLY A 84 0.90 2.18 -2.55
C GLY A 84 -0.20 2.39 -3.58
N TYR A 85 -1.23 1.55 -3.56
CA TYR A 85 -2.31 1.61 -4.55
C TYR A 85 -3.57 2.24 -3.93
N ASN A 86 -3.91 3.47 -4.33
CA ASN A 86 -4.92 4.30 -3.65
C ASN A 86 -4.55 4.71 -2.20
N HIS A 87 -3.27 4.59 -1.85
CA HIS A 87 -2.81 4.72 -0.47
C HIS A 87 -2.85 6.13 0.10
N VAL A 88 -2.80 7.16 -0.74
CA VAL A 88 -2.90 8.55 -0.26
C VAL A 88 -4.33 8.83 0.21
N SER A 89 -5.31 8.40 -0.58
CA SER A 89 -6.73 8.65 -0.32
C SER A 89 -7.30 7.75 0.77
N TYR A 90 -6.74 6.56 0.97
CA TYR A 90 -7.22 5.59 1.95
C TYR A 90 -6.21 5.35 3.08
N ASP A 91 -5.14 4.60 2.83
CA ASP A 91 -4.25 4.06 3.86
C ASP A 91 -3.61 5.14 4.75
N ILE A 92 -2.91 6.10 4.15
CA ILE A 92 -2.27 7.22 4.84
C ILE A 92 -3.34 8.09 5.52
N THR A 93 -4.49 8.28 4.88
CA THR A 93 -5.59 9.06 5.45
C THR A 93 -6.13 8.39 6.70
N LEU A 94 -6.38 7.07 6.68
CA LEU A 94 -6.84 6.29 7.82
C LEU A 94 -5.82 6.34 8.95
N ILE A 95 -4.54 6.07 8.67
CA ILE A 95 -3.47 6.16 9.69
C ILE A 95 -3.44 7.56 10.30
N ASN A 96 -3.52 8.62 9.50
CA ASN A 96 -3.53 9.99 10.02
C ASN A 96 -4.70 10.24 10.98
N THR A 97 -5.90 9.70 10.72
CA THR A 97 -7.02 9.80 11.69
C THR A 97 -6.70 9.16 13.04
N LYS A 98 -5.93 8.07 13.03
CA LYS A 98 -5.45 7.42 14.27
C LYS A 98 -4.41 8.30 14.95
N LEU A 99 -3.41 8.78 14.21
CA LEU A 99 -2.31 9.58 14.74
C LEU A 99 -2.74 10.92 15.37
N VAL A 100 -3.82 11.55 14.88
CA VAL A 100 -4.33 12.81 15.46
C VAL A 100 -5.11 12.59 16.76
N SER A 101 -5.66 11.39 16.97
CA SER A 101 -6.44 11.05 18.17
C SER A 101 -5.58 10.55 19.34
N LEU A 102 -4.30 10.26 19.10
CA LEU A 102 -3.37 9.81 20.14
C LEU A 102 -3.09 10.91 21.17
N PRO A 103 -2.94 10.58 22.46
CA PRO A 103 -2.44 11.51 23.45
C PRO A 103 -0.98 11.89 23.16
N TYR A 104 -0.53 13.05 23.63
CA TYR A 104 0.82 13.58 23.34
C TYR A 104 1.95 12.60 23.73
N SER A 105 1.79 11.85 24.84
CA SER A 105 2.79 10.87 25.30
C SER A 105 2.93 9.62 24.43
N LYS A 106 1.96 9.36 23.55
CA LYS A 106 1.96 8.19 22.64
C LYS A 106 2.19 8.59 21.19
N GLN A 107 2.60 9.82 20.92
CA GLN A 107 2.75 10.33 19.56
C GLN A 107 3.77 9.52 18.77
N LEU A 108 3.36 9.09 17.57
CA LEU A 108 4.22 8.38 16.64
C LEU A 108 4.85 9.39 15.66
N PHE A 109 5.84 10.13 16.15
CA PHE A 109 6.43 11.27 15.43
C PHE A 109 7.13 10.89 14.14
N ALA A 110 7.80 9.74 14.05
CA ALA A 110 8.49 9.36 12.81
C ALA A 110 7.48 9.10 11.68
N LEU A 111 6.34 8.45 11.95
CA LEU A 111 5.27 8.33 10.95
C LEU A 111 4.77 9.69 10.48
N LYS A 112 4.47 10.60 11.41
CA LYS A 112 4.03 11.96 11.07
C LYS A 112 5.07 12.70 10.22
N PHE A 113 6.33 12.61 10.61
CA PHE A 113 7.44 13.27 9.95
C PHE A 113 7.61 12.76 8.52
N PHE A 114 7.71 11.44 8.33
CA PHE A 114 7.94 10.86 7.00
C PHE A 114 6.71 10.91 6.10
N PHE A 115 5.47 10.83 6.62
CA PHE A 115 4.27 11.09 5.82
C PHE A 115 4.18 12.56 5.36
N GLY A 116 4.72 13.49 6.15
CA GLY A 116 4.75 14.92 5.80
C GLY A 116 5.91 15.35 4.91
N THR A 117 7.02 14.59 4.89
CA THR A 117 8.25 14.98 4.18
C THR A 117 8.61 14.10 2.98
N SER A 118 8.15 12.84 2.95
CA SER A 118 8.36 11.96 1.80
C SER A 118 7.51 12.39 0.60
N TYR A 119 7.95 12.05 -0.61
CA TYR A 119 7.10 12.17 -1.78
C TYR A 119 6.09 11.02 -1.81
N LEU A 120 4.81 11.33 -1.57
CA LEU A 120 3.72 10.35 -1.67
C LEU A 120 3.33 10.18 -3.14
N LEU A 121 3.61 9.02 -3.71
CA LEU A 121 3.32 8.67 -5.10
C LEU A 121 2.30 7.54 -5.16
N ASP A 122 1.04 7.91 -5.38
CA ASP A 122 -0.03 6.93 -5.50
C ASP A 122 0.04 6.21 -6.86
N MET A 123 0.35 4.92 -6.79
CA MET A 123 0.60 4.09 -7.98
C MET A 123 -0.65 3.83 -8.79
N MET A 124 -1.85 4.02 -8.22
CA MET A 124 -3.10 3.95 -8.99
C MET A 124 -3.10 4.98 -10.13
N TYR A 125 -2.66 6.21 -9.87
CA TYR A 125 -2.58 7.25 -10.91
C TYR A 125 -1.33 7.14 -11.77
N ALA A 126 -0.20 6.67 -11.21
CA ALA A 126 0.99 6.41 -12.01
C ALA A 126 0.74 5.33 -13.07
N CYS A 127 0.06 4.24 -12.70
CA CYS A 127 -0.39 3.20 -13.63
C CYS A 127 -1.38 3.76 -14.65
N ALA A 128 -2.36 4.57 -14.25
CA ALA A 128 -3.29 5.19 -15.20
C ALA A 128 -2.57 6.07 -16.24
N LEU A 129 -1.54 6.81 -15.83
CA LEU A 129 -0.70 7.59 -16.74
C LEU A 129 0.13 6.69 -17.68
N ASP A 130 0.78 5.65 -17.17
CA ASP A 130 1.55 4.71 -17.99
C ASP A 130 0.66 3.96 -18.99
N MET A 131 -0.53 3.52 -18.57
CA MET A 131 -1.50 2.91 -19.47
C MET A 131 -1.97 3.89 -20.54
N ARG A 132 -2.25 5.16 -20.19
CA ARG A 132 -2.65 6.17 -21.18
C ARG A 132 -1.64 6.32 -22.31
N VAL A 133 -0.34 6.30 -22.00
CA VAL A 133 0.72 6.37 -23.03
C VAL A 133 0.59 5.23 -24.04
N LYS A 134 0.06 4.08 -23.62
CA LYS A 134 -0.07 2.85 -24.41
C LYS A 134 -1.45 2.69 -25.06
N THR A 135 -2.52 3.11 -24.39
CA THR A 135 -3.92 2.86 -24.79
C THR A 135 -4.71 4.12 -25.17
N GLY A 136 -4.24 5.30 -24.77
CA GLY A 136 -4.92 6.58 -24.96
C GLY A 136 -5.97 6.93 -23.90
N ASP A 137 -6.27 6.06 -22.93
CA ASP A 137 -7.28 6.29 -21.89
C ASP A 137 -6.69 6.64 -20.50
N TYR A 138 -7.43 7.43 -19.72
CA TYR A 138 -7.08 7.78 -18.33
C TYR A 138 -7.86 6.93 -17.31
N ASN A 139 -8.37 5.76 -17.70
CA ASN A 139 -9.27 5.02 -16.83
C ASN A 139 -8.51 4.50 -15.61
N ILE A 140 -8.95 4.95 -14.44
CA ILE A 140 -8.49 4.43 -13.16
C ILE A 140 -9.09 3.03 -12.98
N ARG A 141 -8.22 2.08 -12.64
CA ARG A 141 -8.56 0.65 -12.50
C ARG A 141 -8.18 0.20 -11.09
N SER A 142 -8.75 -0.92 -10.62
CA SER A 142 -8.28 -1.54 -9.39
C SER A 142 -6.92 -2.23 -9.60
N LEU A 143 -6.14 -2.43 -8.54
CA LEU A 143 -4.87 -3.16 -8.62
C LEU A 143 -5.03 -4.52 -9.30
N ARG A 144 -6.09 -5.27 -8.96
CA ARG A 144 -6.46 -6.54 -9.62
C ARG A 144 -6.55 -6.43 -11.14
N LYS A 145 -7.15 -5.36 -11.67
CA LYS A 145 -7.26 -5.14 -13.12
C LYS A 145 -5.94 -4.73 -13.75
N ILE A 146 -5.09 -4.02 -13.00
CA ILE A 146 -3.75 -3.62 -13.47
C ILE A 146 -2.83 -4.83 -13.58
N VAL A 147 -2.68 -5.63 -12.52
CA VAL A 147 -1.72 -6.76 -12.46
C VAL A 147 -2.07 -7.90 -13.42
N ASN A 148 -3.35 -7.98 -13.83
CA ASN A 148 -3.85 -8.94 -14.81
C ASN A 148 -3.96 -8.36 -16.23
N SER A 149 -3.53 -7.12 -16.46
CA SER A 149 -3.54 -6.54 -17.81
C SER A 149 -2.38 -7.07 -18.65
N GLU A 150 -2.62 -7.22 -19.96
CA GLU A 150 -1.59 -7.67 -20.91
C GLU A 150 -0.35 -6.76 -20.90
N LEU A 151 -0.51 -5.47 -20.56
CA LEU A 151 0.58 -4.48 -20.51
C LEU A 151 1.63 -4.77 -19.43
N TYR A 152 1.29 -5.56 -18.42
CA TYR A 152 2.16 -5.91 -17.30
C TYR A 152 2.35 -7.43 -17.14
N ASN A 153 2.02 -8.22 -18.17
CA ASN A 153 2.09 -9.68 -18.10
C ASN A 153 3.53 -10.19 -17.90
N GLU A 154 4.50 -9.53 -18.51
CA GLU A 154 5.93 -9.86 -18.42
C GLU A 154 6.56 -9.52 -17.06
N LEU A 155 5.84 -8.82 -16.18
CA LEU A 155 6.32 -8.54 -14.83
C LEU A 155 6.13 -9.78 -13.95
N ASP A 156 7.11 -10.02 -13.08
CA ASP A 156 7.04 -11.04 -12.03
C ASP A 156 6.08 -10.55 -10.94
N LEU A 157 4.78 -10.65 -11.19
CA LEU A 157 3.72 -10.25 -10.25
C LEU A 157 3.14 -11.48 -9.57
N MET A 158 2.94 -11.39 -8.25
CA MET A 158 2.37 -12.48 -7.46
C MET A 158 0.88 -12.67 -7.75
N ARG A 159 0.14 -11.61 -8.12
CA ARG A 159 -1.27 -11.68 -8.55
C ARG A 159 -2.19 -12.36 -7.51
N VAL A 160 -1.91 -12.13 -6.23
CA VAL A 160 -2.58 -12.80 -5.10
C VAL A 160 -4.01 -12.34 -4.85
N LYS A 161 -4.50 -11.29 -5.54
CA LYS A 161 -5.85 -10.76 -5.36
C LYS A 161 -6.97 -11.78 -5.66
N GLU A 162 -6.66 -12.89 -6.33
CA GLU A 162 -7.59 -14.01 -6.53
C GLU A 162 -7.68 -14.95 -5.31
N ASN A 163 -6.67 -14.94 -4.43
CA ASN A 163 -6.54 -15.90 -3.34
C ASN A 163 -7.49 -15.64 -2.15
N ILE A 164 -8.08 -14.44 -2.04
CA ILE A 164 -8.97 -14.04 -0.92
C ILE A 164 -10.47 -14.26 -1.19
N GLN A 165 -10.85 -14.84 -2.32
CA GLN A 165 -12.26 -15.18 -2.53
C GLN A 165 -12.67 -16.36 -1.62
N ILE A 166 -13.49 -16.08 -0.61
CA ILE A 166 -14.15 -17.09 0.24
C ILE A 166 -15.64 -17.06 -0.13
N ASP A 167 -16.17 -18.21 -0.52
CA ASP A 167 -17.55 -18.33 -0.98
C ASP A 167 -18.53 -17.77 0.06
N GLY A 168 -19.40 -16.87 -0.41
CA GLY A 168 -20.42 -16.23 0.42
C GLY A 168 -19.93 -15.08 1.30
N MET A 169 -18.64 -14.70 1.24
CA MET A 169 -18.10 -13.56 1.98
C MET A 169 -17.76 -12.38 1.04
N ASN A 170 -18.06 -11.17 1.49
CA ASN A 170 -17.52 -9.96 0.88
C ASN A 170 -16.04 -9.77 1.29
N PRO A 171 -15.28 -8.86 0.64
CA PRO A 171 -13.86 -8.68 0.94
C PRO A 171 -13.54 -8.35 2.40
N ALA A 172 -14.35 -7.52 3.07
CA ALA A 172 -14.11 -7.16 4.46
C ALA A 172 -14.36 -8.35 5.42
N GLU A 173 -15.40 -9.13 5.15
CA GLU A 173 -15.68 -10.38 5.88
C GLU A 173 -14.56 -11.41 5.68
N ALA A 174 -14.04 -11.53 4.46
CA ALA A 174 -12.94 -12.43 4.15
C ALA A 174 -11.65 -12.03 4.89
N VAL A 175 -11.33 -10.73 4.95
CA VAL A 175 -10.20 -10.21 5.74
C VAL A 175 -10.36 -10.55 7.21
N GLU A 176 -11.54 -10.28 7.80
CA GLU A 176 -11.79 -10.60 9.20
C GLU A 176 -11.66 -12.10 9.49
N PHE A 177 -12.22 -12.94 8.59
CA PHE A 177 -12.14 -14.38 8.71
C PHE A 177 -10.69 -14.87 8.67
N LEU A 178 -9.90 -14.43 7.68
CA LEU A 178 -8.52 -14.84 7.52
C LEU A 178 -7.65 -14.33 8.67
N TRP A 179 -7.85 -13.10 9.13
CA TRP A 179 -7.14 -12.56 10.28
C TRP A 179 -7.31 -13.43 11.53
N LYS A 180 -8.53 -13.91 11.78
CA LYS A 180 -8.85 -14.74 12.96
C LYS A 180 -8.47 -16.21 12.81
N ASN A 181 -8.52 -16.76 11.59
CA ASN A 181 -8.48 -18.21 11.38
C ASN A 181 -7.32 -18.69 10.50
N ASP A 182 -6.75 -17.84 9.65
CA ASP A 182 -5.66 -18.18 8.72
C ASP A 182 -4.77 -16.95 8.42
N SER A 183 -4.04 -16.52 9.45
CA SER A 183 -3.15 -15.36 9.37
C SER A 183 -2.03 -15.54 8.34
N LYS A 184 -1.66 -16.78 8.01
CA LYS A 184 -0.68 -17.08 6.97
C LYS A 184 -1.21 -16.68 5.60
N LYS A 185 -2.44 -17.06 5.26
CA LYS A 185 -3.05 -16.70 3.99
C LYS A 185 -3.30 -15.19 3.87
N LEU A 186 -3.70 -14.53 4.96
CA LEU A 186 -3.78 -13.07 4.99
C LEU A 186 -2.42 -12.43 4.73
N ARG A 187 -1.35 -12.92 5.38
CA ARG A 187 0.02 -12.44 5.15
C ARG A 187 0.45 -12.60 3.70
N GLU A 188 0.21 -13.75 3.07
CA GLU A 188 0.56 -13.99 1.66
C GLU A 188 -0.15 -13.01 0.72
N TYR A 189 -1.43 -12.73 0.98
CA TYR A 189 -2.19 -11.73 0.24
C TYR A 189 -1.62 -10.33 0.41
N SER A 190 -1.44 -9.86 1.64
CA SER A 190 -0.99 -8.48 1.89
C SER A 190 0.45 -8.26 1.39
N LEU A 191 1.30 -9.31 1.42
CA LEU A 191 2.64 -9.26 0.81
C LEU A 191 2.58 -9.09 -0.71
N GLY A 192 1.69 -9.83 -1.38
CA GLY A 192 1.59 -9.75 -2.83
C GLY A 192 1.13 -8.40 -3.34
N ASP A 193 0.30 -7.67 -2.58
CA ASP A 193 -0.11 -6.32 -2.96
C ASP A 193 1.06 -5.32 -2.96
N VAL A 194 1.84 -5.27 -1.89
CA VAL A 194 3.02 -4.37 -1.84
C VAL A 194 4.13 -4.82 -2.78
N HIS A 195 4.27 -6.12 -3.01
CA HIS A 195 5.18 -6.68 -3.99
C HIS A 195 4.83 -6.19 -5.40
N ASP A 196 3.59 -6.40 -5.83
CA ASP A 196 3.14 -6.05 -7.17
C ASP A 196 3.24 -4.52 -7.40
N VAL A 197 2.97 -3.72 -6.38
CA VAL A 197 3.16 -2.27 -6.43
C VAL A 197 4.63 -1.88 -6.62
N ILE A 198 5.58 -2.56 -5.97
CA ILE A 198 7.02 -2.33 -6.18
C ILE A 198 7.43 -2.70 -7.60
N GLU A 199 6.97 -3.83 -8.13
CA GLU A 199 7.31 -4.26 -9.49
C GLU A 199 6.72 -3.33 -10.56
N LEU A 200 5.49 -2.84 -10.35
CA LEU A 200 4.89 -1.79 -11.19
C LEU A 200 5.72 -0.50 -11.14
N TYR A 201 6.18 -0.10 -9.95
CA TYR A 201 7.03 1.08 -9.78
C TYR A 201 8.35 0.94 -10.54
N LYS A 202 9.05 -0.19 -10.38
CA LYS A 202 10.31 -0.48 -11.09
C LYS A 202 10.10 -0.42 -12.60
N SER A 203 9.04 -1.05 -13.10
CA SER A 203 8.71 -1.07 -14.53
C SER A 203 8.45 0.34 -15.11
N ILE A 204 7.59 1.13 -14.46
CA ILE A 204 7.17 2.46 -14.96
C ILE A 204 8.32 3.48 -14.88
N PHE A 205 9.14 3.39 -13.83
CA PHE A 205 10.19 4.36 -13.54
C PHE A 205 11.62 3.88 -13.85
N LYS A 206 11.77 2.65 -14.34
CA LYS A 206 13.02 2.02 -14.80
C LYS A 206 14.08 1.88 -13.71
N TYR A 207 13.69 1.29 -12.59
CA TYR A 207 14.60 0.85 -11.53
C TYR A 207 15.00 -0.61 -11.68
#